data_AF-A0A3P1C1Q7-F1
#
_entry.id   AF-A0A3P1C1Q7-F1
#
_cell.length_a   1.000
_cell.length_b   1.000
_cell.length_c   1.000
_cell.angle_alpha   90.00
_cell.angle_beta   90.00
_cell.angle_gamma   90.00
#
_symmetry.space_group_name_H-M   'P 1'
#
loop_
_entity.id
_entity.type
_entity.pdbx_description
1 polymer ?
#
loop_
_entity_poly.entity_id
_entity_poly.type
_entity_poly.pdbx_seq_one_letter_code
_entity_poly.pdbx_strand_id
1 'polypeptide(L)'
;MAVAPSKPPGRRLIKQMSTRTKWLLLAPFSLVLIGYGLCVFSEAANLKHTGEPVIRWVLLGTYSLIVINAGLSLFGQAIIFRVRIETRRAIRREMKKKIRVRQKKENPVRRA
;
A
#
# COMPACT_ATOMS: atom_id res chain seq x y z
N MET A 1 -28.47 -19.37 36.03
CA MET A 1 -27.25 -18.54 36.16
C MET A 1 -26.87 -18.02 34.78
N ALA A 2 -26.99 -16.70 34.56
CA ALA A 2 -26.73 -16.09 33.24
C ALA A 2 -25.22 -16.06 32.97
N VAL A 3 -24.77 -16.87 32.00
CA VAL A 3 -23.38 -16.89 31.55
C VAL A 3 -23.09 -15.58 30.82
N ALA A 4 -22.32 -14.69 31.46
CA ALA A 4 -21.83 -13.48 30.83
C ALA A 4 -21.01 -13.84 29.59
N PRO A 5 -21.18 -13.16 28.44
CA PRO A 5 -20.45 -13.51 27.23
C PRO A 5 -18.97 -13.18 27.42
N SER A 6 -18.17 -14.24 27.60
CA SER A 6 -16.71 -14.22 27.55
C SER A 6 -16.24 -13.44 26.33
N LYS A 7 -15.53 -12.32 26.56
CA LYS A 7 -14.91 -11.54 25.48
C LYS A 7 -13.93 -12.46 24.74
N PRO A 8 -14.07 -12.66 23.41
CA PRO A 8 -13.22 -13.60 22.71
C PRO A 8 -11.74 -13.18 22.84
N PRO A 9 -10.85 -14.12 23.21
CA PRO A 9 -9.47 -13.87 23.61
C PRO A 9 -8.53 -13.57 22.44
N GLY A 10 -9.05 -13.01 21.34
CA GLY A 10 -8.26 -12.58 20.17
C GLY A 10 -7.96 -11.08 20.15
N ARG A 11 -8.44 -10.31 21.13
CA ARG A 11 -8.42 -8.83 21.08
C ARG A 11 -7.05 -8.20 21.36
N ARG A 12 -6.11 -8.95 21.94
CA ARG A 12 -4.80 -8.44 22.36
C ARG A 12 -3.67 -8.66 21.35
N LEU A 13 -3.85 -9.54 20.35
CA LEU A 13 -2.73 -9.92 19.47
C LEU A 13 -2.47 -8.99 18.28
N ILE A 14 -3.26 -7.93 18.08
CA ILE A 14 -3.07 -7.04 16.94
C ILE A 14 -2.87 -5.60 17.38
N LYS A 15 -1.88 -5.41 18.26
CA LYS A 15 -1.23 -4.12 18.44
C LYS A 15 0.16 -4.22 17.82
N GLN A 16 0.28 -3.85 16.55
CA GLN A 16 1.55 -3.44 16.00
C GLN A 16 1.38 -2.07 15.34
N MET A 17 2.39 -1.23 15.55
CA MET A 17 2.45 0.22 15.31
C MET A 17 2.22 0.61 13.84
N SER A 18 2.01 1.93 13.62
CA SER A 18 1.53 2.60 12.41
C SER A 18 2.12 2.10 11.09
N THR A 19 1.54 1.03 10.58
CA THR A 19 1.67 0.55 9.19
C THR A 19 1.28 1.66 8.20
N ARG A 20 0.45 2.63 8.62
CA ARG A 20 0.01 3.76 7.78
C ARG A 20 1.17 4.68 7.36
N THR A 21 2.11 4.96 8.25
CA THR A 21 3.17 5.97 7.99
C THR A 21 4.21 5.45 7.01
N LYS A 22 4.63 4.17 7.16
CA LYS A 22 5.53 3.51 6.19
C LYS A 22 4.92 3.49 4.78
N TRP A 23 3.60 3.38 4.69
CA TRP A 23 2.91 3.36 3.41
C TRP A 23 2.77 4.74 2.76
N LEU A 24 2.41 5.73 3.56
CA LEU A 24 2.22 7.12 3.12
C LEU A 24 3.51 7.77 2.64
N LEU A 25 4.68 7.28 3.06
CA LEU A 25 5.98 7.75 2.55
C LEU A 25 6.41 7.00 1.29
N LEU A 26 6.16 5.69 1.21
CA LEU A 26 6.64 4.87 0.09
C LEU A 26 5.93 5.21 -1.24
N ALA A 27 4.64 5.55 -1.19
CA ALA A 27 3.86 5.92 -2.37
C ALA A 27 4.33 7.23 -3.05
N PRO A 28 4.44 8.37 -2.34
CA PRO A 28 4.98 9.60 -2.95
C PRO A 28 6.47 9.46 -3.28
N PHE A 29 7.24 8.74 -2.47
CA PHE A 29 8.67 8.53 -2.74
C PHE A 29 8.90 7.80 -4.07
N SER A 30 8.17 6.70 -4.33
CA SER A 30 8.27 5.99 -5.60
C SER A 30 7.76 6.82 -6.79
N LEU A 31 6.74 7.66 -6.59
CA LEU A 31 6.25 8.58 -7.62
C LEU A 31 7.30 9.65 -7.99
N VAL A 32 7.97 10.22 -6.98
CA VAL A 32 9.08 11.17 -7.19
C VAL A 32 10.24 10.50 -7.90
N LEU A 33 10.56 9.24 -7.55
CA LEU A 33 11.63 8.48 -8.20
C LEU A 33 11.34 8.20 -9.69
N ILE A 34 10.09 7.89 -10.02
CA ILE A 34 9.64 7.75 -11.42
C ILE A 34 9.75 9.09 -12.16
N GLY A 35 9.29 10.19 -11.54
CA GLY A 35 9.41 11.54 -12.11
C GLY A 35 10.87 11.94 -12.38
N TYR A 36 11.76 11.65 -11.44
CA TYR A 36 13.20 11.83 -11.62
C TYR A 36 13.74 11.02 -12.80
N GLY A 37 13.37 9.73 -12.90
CA GLY A 37 13.75 8.90 -14.05
C GLY A 37 13.26 9.44 -15.38
N LEU A 38 12.06 10.04 -15.43
CA LEU A 38 11.53 10.70 -16.63
C LEU A 38 12.30 11.97 -17.00
N CYS A 39 12.71 12.79 -16.02
CA CYS A 39 13.57 13.94 -16.29
C CYS A 39 14.92 13.52 -16.89
N VAL A 40 15.57 12.50 -16.32
CA VAL A 40 16.83 11.96 -16.85
C VAL A 40 16.64 11.37 -18.25
N PHE A 41 15.48 10.76 -18.52
CA PHE A 41 15.12 10.27 -19.85
C PHE A 41 14.95 11.43 -20.86
N SER A 42 14.28 12.52 -20.46
CA SER A 42 14.15 13.73 -21.29
C SER A 42 15.50 14.37 -21.59
N GLU A 43 16.41 14.39 -20.62
CA GLU A 43 17.77 14.91 -20.79
C GLU A 43 18.58 14.03 -21.76
N ALA A 44 18.46 12.69 -21.64
CA ALA A 44 19.04 11.75 -22.58
C ALA A 44 18.52 11.96 -24.01
N ALA A 45 17.22 12.21 -24.16
CA ALA A 45 16.60 12.52 -25.44
C ALA A 45 17.13 13.86 -26.00
N ASN A 46 17.33 14.87 -25.16
CA ASN A 46 17.92 16.14 -25.58
C ASN A 46 19.38 15.97 -26.05
N LEU A 47 20.19 15.15 -25.36
CA LEU A 47 21.56 14.83 -25.77
C LEU A 47 21.62 14.12 -27.13
N LYS A 48 20.60 13.32 -27.46
CA LYS A 48 20.46 12.69 -28.79
C LYS A 48 20.25 13.72 -29.90
N HIS A 49 19.65 14.88 -29.60
CA HIS A 49 19.42 15.96 -30.56
C HIS A 49 20.64 16.88 -30.75
N THR A 50 21.54 16.98 -29.76
CA THR A 50 22.72 17.86 -29.80
C THR A 50 23.97 17.25 -30.44
N GLY A 51 23.90 16.02 -30.96
CA GLY A 51 25.02 15.39 -31.69
C GLY A 51 26.10 14.76 -30.81
N GLU A 52 25.80 14.50 -29.52
CA GLU A 52 26.72 13.80 -28.60
C GLU A 52 26.91 12.31 -28.99
N PRO A 53 28.02 11.68 -28.56
CA PRO A 53 28.34 10.29 -28.87
C PRO A 53 27.19 9.34 -28.58
N VAL A 54 26.92 8.41 -29.51
CA VAL A 54 25.80 7.48 -29.42
C VAL A 54 25.77 6.70 -28.12
N ILE A 55 26.95 6.31 -27.64
CA ILE A 55 27.13 5.61 -26.36
C ILE A 55 26.57 6.41 -25.18
N ARG A 56 26.74 7.74 -25.13
CA ARG A 56 26.36 8.57 -23.97
C ARG A 56 24.86 8.67 -23.79
N TRP A 57 24.13 9.01 -24.85
CA TRP A 57 22.67 9.13 -24.76
C TRP A 57 21.98 7.77 -24.61
N VAL A 58 22.55 6.70 -25.19
CA VAL A 58 22.05 5.33 -24.99
C VAL A 58 22.29 4.87 -23.55
N LEU A 59 23.46 5.13 -22.95
CA LEU A 59 23.71 4.79 -21.55
C LEU A 59 22.78 5.57 -20.61
N LEU A 60 22.61 6.88 -20.81
CA LEU A 60 21.68 7.69 -20.01
C LEU A 60 20.22 7.25 -20.18
N GLY A 61 19.82 6.88 -21.40
CA GLY A 61 18.50 6.32 -21.70
C GLY A 61 18.28 4.97 -21.02
N THR A 62 19.30 4.11 -21.01
CA THR A 62 19.24 2.79 -20.35
C THR A 62 19.20 2.95 -18.84
N TYR A 63 20.01 3.85 -18.29
CA TYR A 63 20.03 4.19 -16.86
C TYR A 63 18.68 4.72 -16.39
N SER A 64 18.08 5.67 -17.12
CA SER A 64 16.74 6.16 -16.80
C SER A 64 15.68 5.06 -16.88
N LEU A 65 15.76 4.14 -17.85
CA LEU A 65 14.88 2.97 -17.91
C LEU A 65 14.98 2.09 -16.65
N ILE A 66 16.19 1.83 -16.17
CA ILE A 66 16.43 1.06 -14.94
C ILE A 66 15.81 1.78 -13.74
N VAL A 67 16.03 3.10 -13.63
CA VAL A 67 15.47 3.93 -12.54
C VAL A 67 13.94 3.94 -12.56
N ILE A 68 13.33 4.08 -13.74
CA ILE A 68 11.87 4.06 -13.91
C ILE A 68 11.30 2.68 -13.54
N ASN A 69 11.92 1.58 -14.01
CA ASN A 69 11.46 0.22 -13.71
C ASN A 69 11.63 -0.13 -12.22
N ALA A 70 12.72 0.32 -11.59
CA ALA A 70 12.93 0.19 -10.15
C ALA A 70 11.86 0.99 -9.37
N GLY A 71 11.59 2.23 -9.79
CA GLY A 71 10.53 3.07 -9.24
C GLY A 71 9.15 2.42 -9.35
N LEU A 72 8.83 1.83 -10.51
CA LEU A 72 7.58 1.09 -10.74
C LEU A 72 7.45 -0.12 -9.81
N SER A 73 8.52 -0.89 -9.64
CA SER A 73 8.53 -2.06 -8.75
C SER A 73 8.28 -1.68 -7.30
N LEU A 74 8.92 -0.60 -6.83
CA LEU A 74 8.69 -0.05 -5.49
C LEU A 74 7.28 0.51 -5.33
N PHE A 75 6.74 1.15 -6.37
CA PHE A 75 5.37 1.64 -6.40
C PHE A 75 4.35 0.50 -6.31
N GLY A 76 4.58 -0.62 -7.01
CA GLY A 76 3.75 -1.82 -6.92
C GLY A 76 3.71 -2.41 -5.51
N GLN A 77 4.88 -2.55 -4.87
CA GLN A 77 4.98 -2.99 -3.47
C GLN A 77 4.29 -2.03 -2.51
N ALA A 78 4.37 -0.72 -2.77
CA ALA A 78 3.54 0.25 -2.09
C ALA A 78 2.05 -0.12 -2.30
N ILE A 79 1.49 -0.06 -3.50
CA ILE A 79 0.03 -0.29 -3.70
C ILE A 79 -0.48 -1.55 -3.00
N ILE A 80 0.22 -2.68 -3.11
CA ILE A 80 -0.14 -3.95 -2.44
C ILE A 80 -0.30 -3.75 -0.93
N PHE A 81 0.62 -3.02 -0.30
CA PHE A 81 0.55 -2.74 1.12
C PHE A 81 -0.62 -1.82 1.49
N ARG A 82 -1.01 -0.86 0.63
CA ARG A 82 -2.26 -0.09 0.81
C ARG A 82 -3.46 -1.00 0.85
N VAL A 83 -3.56 -1.84 -0.18
CA VAL A 83 -4.71 -2.68 -0.42
C VAL A 83 -4.83 -3.67 0.72
N ARG A 84 -3.71 -4.26 1.17
CA ARG A 84 -3.68 -5.16 2.31
C ARG A 84 -4.15 -4.50 3.62
N ILE A 85 -3.81 -3.23 3.84
CA ILE A 85 -4.31 -2.47 5.00
C ILE A 85 -5.82 -2.25 4.90
N GLU A 86 -6.31 -1.82 3.74
CA GLU A 86 -7.72 -1.48 3.55
C GLU A 86 -8.60 -2.74 3.60
N THR A 87 -8.20 -3.81 2.93
CA THR A 87 -8.88 -5.11 2.96
C THR A 87 -8.95 -5.67 4.39
N ARG A 88 -7.87 -5.58 5.18
CA ARG A 88 -7.90 -5.98 6.61
C ARG A 88 -8.89 -5.15 7.42
N ARG A 89 -9.08 -3.87 7.12
CA ARG A 89 -10.07 -3.01 7.79
C ARG A 89 -11.49 -3.36 7.38
N ALA A 90 -11.73 -3.57 6.09
CA ALA A 90 -13.03 -3.97 5.56
C ALA A 90 -13.50 -5.29 6.19
N ILE A 91 -12.64 -6.31 6.18
CA ILE A 91 -12.93 -7.63 6.78
C ILE A 91 -13.26 -7.50 8.28
N ARG A 92 -12.50 -6.70 9.04
CA ARG A 92 -12.79 -6.48 10.48
C ARG A 92 -14.14 -5.83 10.73
N ARG A 93 -14.58 -4.91 9.85
CA ARG A 93 -15.89 -4.26 9.96
C ARG A 93 -17.02 -5.25 9.70
N GLU A 94 -16.87 -6.07 8.66
CA GLU A 94 -17.83 -7.13 8.31
C GLU A 94 -17.94 -8.19 9.41
N MET A 95 -16.80 -8.66 9.95
CA MET A 95 -16.79 -9.61 11.06
C MET A 95 -17.48 -9.05 12.31
N LYS A 96 -17.24 -7.77 12.66
CA LYS A 96 -17.93 -7.13 13.80
C LYS A 96 -19.43 -6.99 13.58
N LYS A 97 -19.89 -6.67 12.35
CA LYS A 97 -21.32 -6.63 12.02
C LYS A 97 -21.94 -8.01 12.17
N LYS A 98 -21.34 -9.05 11.59
CA LYS A 98 -21.84 -10.43 11.67
C LYS A 98 -21.94 -10.93 13.12
N ILE A 99 -20.93 -10.66 13.95
CA ILE A 99 -20.94 -11.03 15.37
C ILE A 99 -22.05 -10.30 16.13
N ARG A 100 -22.23 -8.98 15.91
CA ARG A 100 -23.33 -8.21 16.55
C ARG A 100 -24.72 -8.70 16.14
N VAL A 101 -24.90 -9.04 14.86
CA VAL A 101 -26.16 -9.59 14.35
C VAL A 101 -26.44 -10.96 14.96
N ARG A 102 -25.43 -11.84 15.06
CA ARG A 102 -25.56 -13.13 15.75
C ARG A 102 -25.91 -12.95 17.22
N GLN A 103 -25.20 -12.10 17.97
CA GLN A 103 -25.52 -11.79 19.37
C GLN A 103 -26.95 -11.25 19.55
N LYS A 104 -27.45 -10.40 18.64
CA LYS A 104 -28.83 -9.87 18.71
C LYS A 104 -29.90 -10.92 18.38
N LYS A 105 -29.56 -11.95 17.61
CA LYS A 105 -30.45 -13.10 17.36
C LYS A 105 -30.47 -14.07 18.54
N GLU A 106 -29.33 -14.28 19.18
CA GLU A 106 -29.13 -15.26 20.25
C GLU A 106 -29.59 -14.77 21.63
N ASN A 107 -29.70 -13.45 21.84
CA ASN A 107 -30.16 -12.88 23.11
C ASN A 107 -31.64 -12.43 23.05
N PRO A 108 -32.61 -13.28 23.41
CA PRO A 108 -34.04 -12.94 23.40
C PRO A 108 -34.45 -11.94 24.49
N VAL A 109 -33.64 -11.77 25.54
CA VAL A 109 -33.93 -10.91 26.71
C VAL A 109 -33.96 -9.41 26.36
N ARG A 110 -33.37 -8.99 25.23
CA ARG A 110 -33.38 -7.59 24.75
C ARG A 110 -34.58 -7.22 23.87
N ARG A 111 -35.49 -8.16 23.62
CA ARG A 111 -36.67 -7.96 22.75
C ARG A 111 -38.00 -7.84 23.52
N ALA A 112 -37.97 -8.05 24.83
CA ALA A 112 -39.09 -7.77 25.74
C ALA A 112 -38.96 -6.34 26.29
#